data_AF-A0AAE0T2H3-F1
#
_entry.id   AF-A0AAE0T2H3-F1
#
_cell.length_a   1.000
_cell.length_b   1.000
_cell.length_c   1.000
_cell.angle_alpha   90.00
_cell.angle_beta   90.00
_cell.angle_gamma   90.00
#
_symmetry.space_group_name_H-M   'P 1'
#
loop_
_entity.id
_entity.type
_entity.pdbx_description
1 polymer ?
#
loop_
_entity_poly.entity_id
_entity_poly.type
_entity_poly.pdbx_seq_one_letter_code
_entity_poly.pdbx_strand_id
1 'polypeptide(L)'
;MLTVFIPIDRCVKENGCLQILPGSHKYGRIEHISKGIQEEADLERVEAIKQQTSLIYVELDPGDAVFFHCNILHTSGPNNSDLRRWAFLTAYNKATNNPVKKHHHACYTPLIKVPNDAIRKCKVFTDLAGKDFIIPGTNSYIIKPPEEQP
;
A
#
# COMPACT_ATOMS: atom_id res chain seq x y z
N MET A 1 -10.42 -1.73 -9.65
CA MET A 1 -9.36 -2.16 -8.71
C MET A 1 -9.85 -1.85 -7.30
N LEU A 2 -9.50 -2.67 -6.33
CA LEU A 2 -9.82 -2.44 -4.91
C LEU A 2 -8.61 -2.73 -4.04
N THR A 3 -8.54 -2.10 -2.88
CA THR A 3 -7.56 -2.40 -1.85
C THR A 3 -8.28 -2.95 -0.62
N VAL A 4 -7.71 -4.00 -0.03
CA VAL A 4 -8.10 -4.53 1.28
C VAL A 4 -7.00 -4.14 2.24
N PHE A 5 -7.36 -3.38 3.26
CA PHE A 5 -6.48 -2.95 4.32
C PHE A 5 -6.86 -3.72 5.59
N ILE A 6 -5.88 -4.44 6.14
CA ILE A 6 -6.03 -5.31 7.31
C ILE A 6 -5.05 -4.81 8.39
N PRO A 7 -5.52 -4.16 9.47
CA PRO A 7 -4.67 -3.80 10.60
C PRO A 7 -4.04 -5.04 11.25
N ILE A 8 -2.72 -5.01 11.44
CA ILE A 8 -1.99 -5.95 12.30
C ILE A 8 -1.95 -5.39 13.71
N ASP A 9 -1.66 -4.10 13.83
CA ASP A 9 -1.82 -3.34 15.07
C ASP A 9 -3.11 -2.51 15.02
N ARG A 10 -3.60 -2.12 16.19
CA ARG A 10 -4.75 -1.23 16.32
C ARG A 10 -4.52 0.06 15.54
N CYS A 11 -5.49 0.47 14.72
CA CYS A 11 -5.48 1.72 13.98
C CYS A 11 -6.48 2.68 14.61
N VAL A 12 -6.00 3.77 15.21
CA VAL A 12 -6.84 4.82 15.80
C VAL A 12 -6.39 6.18 15.29
N LYS A 13 -7.20 7.21 15.51
CA LYS A 13 -6.89 8.56 15.06
C LYS A 13 -5.53 9.06 15.57
N GLU A 14 -5.18 8.73 16.81
CA GLU A 14 -3.95 9.17 17.48
C GLU A 14 -2.68 8.59 16.83
N ASN A 15 -2.75 7.34 16.33
CA ASN A 15 -1.63 6.66 15.68
C ASN A 15 -1.67 6.75 14.14
N GLY A 16 -2.51 7.63 13.62
CA GLY A 16 -2.56 7.98 12.21
C GLY A 16 -3.36 7.01 11.37
N CYS A 17 -4.55 6.57 11.81
CA CYS A 17 -5.43 5.70 11.02
C CYS A 17 -5.74 6.26 9.61
N LEU A 18 -6.29 5.39 8.76
CA LEU A 18 -6.78 5.78 7.44
C LEU A 18 -7.87 6.84 7.57
N GLN A 19 -7.83 7.84 6.70
CA GLN A 19 -8.83 8.88 6.57
C GLN A 19 -9.40 8.81 5.17
N ILE A 20 -10.72 8.88 5.01
CA ILE A 20 -11.38 8.78 3.72
C ILE A 20 -12.39 9.91 3.51
N LEU A 21 -12.58 10.30 2.25
CA LEU A 21 -13.74 11.09 1.82
C LEU A 21 -14.77 10.15 1.19
N PRO A 22 -15.87 9.80 1.88
CA PRO A 22 -16.88 8.89 1.36
C PRO A 22 -17.45 9.35 0.02
N GLY A 23 -17.75 8.39 -0.85
CA GLY A 23 -18.30 8.70 -2.18
C GLY A 23 -17.31 9.32 -3.17
N SER A 24 -16.10 9.73 -2.75
CA SER A 24 -15.13 10.44 -3.61
C SER A 24 -14.75 9.67 -4.89
N HIS A 25 -14.75 8.35 -4.83
CA HIS A 25 -14.50 7.46 -5.98
C HIS A 25 -15.48 7.65 -7.16
N LYS A 26 -16.61 8.33 -6.94
CA LYS A 26 -17.63 8.62 -7.95
C LYS A 26 -17.33 9.88 -8.77
N TYR A 27 -16.38 10.73 -8.35
CA TYR A 27 -16.02 11.97 -9.07
C TYR A 27 -14.97 11.77 -10.18
N GLY A 28 -14.72 10.52 -10.56
CA GLY A 28 -13.72 10.15 -11.55
C GLY A 28 -12.31 10.01 -10.98
N ARG A 29 -11.33 9.81 -11.86
CA ARG A 29 -9.91 9.73 -11.48
C ARG A 29 -9.38 11.14 -11.24
N ILE A 30 -8.76 11.35 -10.08
CA ILE A 30 -7.99 12.55 -9.75
C ILE A 30 -6.53 12.20 -9.96
N GLU A 31 -5.84 13.00 -10.77
CA GLU A 31 -4.43 12.78 -11.07
C GLU A 31 -3.56 13.11 -9.86
N HIS A 32 -2.44 12.42 -9.75
CA HIS A 32 -1.43 12.76 -8.76
C HIS A 32 -0.57 13.92 -9.29
N ILE A 33 -0.23 14.82 -8.38
CA ILE A 33 0.71 15.91 -8.60
C ILE A 33 1.95 15.57 -7.76
N SER A 34 3.07 15.36 -8.44
CA SER A 34 4.34 15.07 -7.79
C SER A 34 4.81 16.28 -6.99
N LYS A 35 5.07 16.10 -5.69
CA LYS A 35 5.56 17.15 -4.80
C LYS A 35 6.67 16.58 -3.93
N GLY A 36 7.91 16.77 -4.40
CA GLY A 36 9.09 16.16 -3.79
C GLY A 36 9.07 14.64 -3.94
N ILE A 37 9.14 13.91 -2.82
CA ILE A 37 9.14 12.43 -2.78
C ILE A 37 7.72 11.84 -2.61
N GLN A 38 6.69 12.68 -2.50
CA GLN A 38 5.31 12.25 -2.30
C GLN A 38 4.44 12.62 -3.51
N GLU A 39 3.51 11.74 -3.81
CA GLU A 39 2.44 11.99 -4.78
C GLU A 39 1.21 12.47 -4.01
N GLU A 40 0.76 13.70 -4.29
CA GLU A 40 -0.44 14.27 -3.68
C GLU A 40 -1.60 14.28 -4.70
N ALA A 41 -2.84 14.18 -4.23
CA ALA A 41 -3.99 14.45 -5.09
C ALA A 41 -4.11 15.95 -5.36
N ASP A 42 -4.70 16.33 -6.50
CA ASP A 42 -5.05 17.71 -6.81
C ASP A 42 -5.89 18.35 -5.68
N LEU A 43 -5.27 19.31 -4.98
CA LEU A 43 -5.84 19.94 -3.78
C LEU A 43 -7.10 20.75 -4.08
N GLU A 44 -7.20 21.40 -5.26
CA GLU A 44 -8.39 22.15 -5.62
C GLU A 44 -9.61 21.21 -5.68
N ARG A 45 -9.42 20.04 -6.28
CA ARG A 45 -10.46 19.00 -6.37
C ARG A 45 -10.77 18.39 -5.01
N VAL A 46 -9.75 18.14 -4.18
CA VAL A 46 -9.94 17.62 -2.83
C VAL A 46 -10.77 18.58 -1.98
N GLU A 47 -10.46 19.88 -2.01
CA GLU A 47 -11.22 20.90 -1.25
C GLU A 47 -12.66 21.04 -1.76
N ALA A 48 -12.88 21.00 -3.08
CA ALA A 48 -14.24 20.99 -3.64
C ALA A 48 -15.05 19.77 -3.17
N ILE A 49 -14.43 18.59 -3.07
CA ILE A 49 -15.10 17.36 -2.59
C ILE A 49 -15.36 17.42 -1.08
N LYS A 50 -14.45 18.00 -0.28
CA LYS A 50 -14.65 18.19 1.17
C LYS A 50 -15.87 19.07 1.49
N GLN A 51 -16.30 19.93 0.57
CA GLN A 51 -17.53 20.71 0.73
C GLN A 51 -18.80 19.84 0.55
N GLN A 52 -18.69 18.67 -0.07
CA GLN A 52 -19.80 17.78 -0.39
C GLN A 52 -19.89 16.55 0.55
N THR A 53 -18.81 16.23 1.26
CA THR A 53 -18.75 15.10 2.20
C THR A 53 -17.80 15.38 3.35
N SER A 54 -18.06 14.77 4.50
CA SER A 54 -17.19 14.85 5.67
C SER A 54 -16.06 13.83 5.61
N LEU A 55 -14.90 14.21 6.15
CA LEU A 55 -13.77 13.31 6.37
C LEU A 55 -14.11 12.27 7.45
N ILE A 56 -13.89 10.99 7.16
CA ILE A 56 -14.08 9.90 8.11
C ILE A 56 -12.73 9.31 8.50
N TYR A 57 -12.51 9.17 9.80
CA TYR A 57 -11.40 8.41 10.37
C TYR A 57 -11.83 6.94 10.49
N VAL A 58 -11.08 6.05 9.83
CA VAL A 58 -11.36 4.62 9.82
C VAL A 58 -10.51 3.98 10.91
N GLU A 59 -11.07 3.97 12.13
CA GLU A 59 -10.48 3.28 13.28
C GLU A 59 -10.83 1.79 13.20
N LEU A 60 -9.83 0.94 13.40
CA LEU A 60 -9.92 -0.50 13.21
C LEU A 60 -9.11 -1.22 14.29
N ASP A 61 -9.66 -2.32 14.82
CA ASP A 61 -8.96 -3.22 15.72
C ASP A 61 -8.24 -4.34 14.94
N PRO A 62 -7.20 -4.97 15.51
CA PRO A 62 -6.54 -6.11 14.87
C PRO A 62 -7.54 -7.21 14.49
N GLY A 63 -7.51 -7.63 13.23
CA GLY A 63 -8.44 -8.62 12.67
C GLY A 63 -9.60 -8.04 11.89
N ASP A 64 -9.84 -6.72 11.96
CA ASP A 64 -10.77 -6.03 11.06
C ASP A 64 -10.25 -6.02 9.62
N ALA A 65 -11.13 -5.67 8.68
CA ALA A 65 -10.74 -5.40 7.30
C ALA A 65 -11.60 -4.29 6.70
N VAL A 66 -10.95 -3.33 6.03
CA VAL A 66 -11.65 -2.32 5.21
C VAL A 66 -11.33 -2.53 3.74
N PHE A 67 -12.38 -2.50 2.93
CA PHE A 67 -12.33 -2.65 1.48
C PHE A 67 -12.64 -1.29 0.87
N PHE A 68 -11.78 -0.80 -0.01
CA PHE A 68 -12.03 0.48 -0.67
C PHE A 68 -11.60 0.51 -2.13
N HIS A 69 -12.30 1.34 -2.89
CA HIS A 69 -12.09 1.50 -4.32
C HIS A 69 -10.78 2.27 -4.60
N CYS A 70 -10.08 1.96 -5.69
CA CYS A 70 -8.81 2.61 -6.03
C CYS A 70 -8.87 4.13 -6.25
N ASN A 71 -10.06 4.66 -6.53
CA ASN A 71 -10.28 6.10 -6.71
C ASN A 71 -10.85 6.78 -5.45
N ILE A 72 -11.02 6.07 -4.32
CA ILE A 72 -11.40 6.74 -3.09
C ILE A 72 -10.26 7.69 -2.71
N LEU A 73 -10.56 8.95 -2.43
CA LEU A 73 -9.62 9.84 -1.80
C LEU A 73 -9.41 9.36 -0.36
N HIS A 74 -8.16 9.04 -0.05
CA HIS A 74 -7.74 8.57 1.26
C HIS A 74 -6.34 9.07 1.59
N THR A 75 -6.06 9.21 2.88
CA THR A 75 -4.74 9.56 3.41
C THR A 75 -4.53 8.89 4.77
N SER A 76 -3.31 8.91 5.31
CA SER A 76 -3.04 8.57 6.71
C SER A 76 -2.62 9.81 7.47
N GLY A 77 -3.01 9.90 8.73
CA GLY A 77 -2.49 10.95 9.62
C GLY A 77 -1.04 10.69 10.06
N PRO A 78 -0.34 11.70 10.59
CA PRO A 78 0.88 11.46 11.34
C PRO A 78 0.58 10.57 12.56
N ASN A 79 1.54 9.72 12.93
CA ASN A 79 1.46 8.96 14.18
C ASN A 79 2.07 9.81 15.30
N ASN A 80 1.22 10.35 16.17
CA ASN A 80 1.61 11.20 17.30
C ASN A 80 1.49 10.46 18.64
N SER A 81 1.59 9.14 18.62
CA SER A 81 1.43 8.28 19.78
C SER A 81 2.63 7.34 19.95
N ASP A 82 2.70 6.66 21.09
CA ASP A 82 3.68 5.60 21.33
C ASP A 82 3.26 4.24 20.72
N LEU A 83 2.11 4.20 20.04
CA LEU A 83 1.58 2.99 19.41
C LEU A 83 2.12 2.85 18.00
N ARG A 84 2.68 1.68 17.67
CA ARG A 84 2.94 1.34 16.26
C ARG A 84 1.63 1.11 15.49
N ARG A 85 1.72 1.23 14.16
CA ARG A 85 0.61 1.00 13.23
C ARG A 85 1.08 0.18 12.03
N TRP A 86 1.16 -1.14 12.18
CA TRP A 86 1.35 -2.04 11.04
C TRP A 86 0.01 -2.44 10.41
N ALA A 87 0.01 -2.46 9.09
CA ALA A 87 -1.13 -2.90 8.30
C ALA A 87 -0.65 -3.71 7.10
N PHE A 88 -1.43 -4.73 6.75
CA PHE A 88 -1.24 -5.51 5.56
C PHE A 88 -2.23 -5.05 4.49
N LEU A 89 -1.70 -4.65 3.33
CA LEU A 89 -2.50 -4.17 2.22
C LEU A 89 -2.41 -5.14 1.05
N THR A 90 -3.56 -5.53 0.52
CA THR A 90 -3.65 -6.32 -0.70
C THR A 90 -4.49 -5.59 -1.73
N ALA A 91 -3.93 -5.37 -2.92
CA ALA A 91 -4.62 -4.74 -4.02
C ALA A 91 -5.09 -5.81 -5.02
N TYR A 92 -6.38 -5.77 -5.35
CA TYR A 92 -6.98 -6.67 -6.32
C TYR A 92 -7.34 -5.92 -7.59
N ASN A 93 -6.98 -6.51 -8.71
CA ASN A 93 -7.35 -6.04 -10.03
C ASN A 93 -8.01 -7.16 -10.83
N LYS A 94 -8.87 -6.80 -11.79
CA LYS A 94 -9.43 -7.80 -12.71
C LYS A 94 -8.30 -8.32 -13.60
N ALA A 95 -8.28 -9.62 -13.89
CA ALA A 95 -7.34 -10.22 -14.84
C ALA A 95 -7.40 -9.55 -16.23
N THR A 96 -8.57 -9.03 -16.60
CA THR A 96 -8.81 -8.31 -17.86
C THR A 96 -8.37 -6.84 -17.82
N ASN A 97 -8.00 -6.30 -16.66
CA ASN A 97 -7.61 -4.89 -16.50
C ASN A 97 -6.08 -4.73 -16.50
N ASN A 98 -5.45 -5.18 -17.59
CA ASN A 98 -4.02 -4.99 -17.77
C ASN A 98 -3.68 -3.50 -18.03
N PRO A 99 -2.52 -3.01 -17.55
CA PRO A 99 -2.04 -1.68 -17.88
C PRO A 99 -1.97 -1.49 -19.40
N VAL A 100 -2.54 -0.39 -19.91
CA VAL A 100 -2.48 -0.07 -21.35
C VAL A 100 -1.06 0.30 -21.77
N LYS A 101 -0.34 1.04 -20.92
CA LYS A 101 1.06 1.41 -21.12
C LYS A 101 1.95 0.42 -20.39
N LYS A 102 3.07 0.02 -21.01
CA LYS A 102 4.11 -0.77 -20.34
C LYS A 102 4.68 0.06 -19.18
N HIS A 103 4.63 -0.51 -17.98
CA HIS A 103 5.03 0.14 -16.74
C HIS A 103 5.70 -0.88 -15.80
N HIS A 104 6.33 -0.42 -14.73
CA HIS A 104 6.89 -1.30 -13.69
C HIS A 104 5.82 -1.99 -12.82
N HIS A 105 4.56 -1.54 -12.91
CA HIS A 105 3.45 -2.21 -12.22
C HIS A 105 3.12 -3.53 -12.90
N ALA A 106 2.85 -4.56 -12.10
CA ALA A 106 2.61 -5.91 -12.59
C ALA A 106 1.39 -5.97 -13.53
N CYS A 107 1.56 -6.62 -14.66
CA CYS A 107 0.45 -7.14 -15.47
C CYS A 107 -0.14 -8.39 -14.82
N TYR A 108 -1.29 -8.84 -15.32
CA TYR A 108 -1.84 -10.12 -14.93
C TYR A 108 -0.86 -11.26 -15.22
N THR A 109 -0.47 -11.97 -14.17
CA THR A 109 0.31 -13.21 -14.24
C THR A 109 -0.60 -14.35 -13.78
N PRO A 110 -0.90 -15.32 -14.67
CA PRO A 110 -1.67 -16.49 -14.27
C PRO A 110 -1.02 -17.23 -13.11
N LEU A 111 -1.81 -17.56 -12.09
CA LEU A 111 -1.35 -18.40 -10.99
C LEU A 111 -1.35 -19.86 -11.45
N ILE A 112 -0.16 -20.46 -11.54
CA ILE A 112 0.00 -21.88 -11.85
C ILE A 112 -0.08 -22.64 -10.54
N LYS A 113 -1.19 -23.37 -10.34
CA LYS A 113 -1.35 -24.23 -9.16
C LYS A 113 -0.37 -25.40 -9.25
N VAL A 114 0.48 -25.52 -8.24
CA VAL A 114 1.44 -26.62 -8.11
C VAL A 114 0.91 -27.69 -7.13
N PRO A 115 1.39 -28.95 -7.21
CA PRO A 115 1.05 -29.97 -6.22
C PRO A 115 1.49 -29.56 -4.80
N ASN A 116 0.84 -30.12 -3.77
CA ASN A 116 1.15 -29.78 -2.36
C ASN A 116 2.62 -30.04 -1.99
N ASP A 117 3.28 -31.01 -2.63
CA ASP A 117 4.69 -31.34 -2.35
C ASP A 117 5.70 -30.42 -3.06
N ALA A 118 5.24 -29.46 -3.87
CA ALA A 118 6.10 -28.55 -4.62
C ALA A 118 6.98 -27.68 -3.70
N ILE A 119 6.49 -27.29 -2.52
CA ILE A 119 7.28 -26.52 -1.55
C ILE A 119 8.54 -27.29 -1.13
N ARG A 120 8.44 -28.61 -0.95
CA ARG A 120 9.57 -29.46 -0.54
C ARG A 120 10.56 -29.72 -1.68
N LYS A 121 10.07 -29.69 -2.92
CA LYS A 121 10.87 -29.92 -4.14
C LYS A 121 11.48 -28.63 -4.69
N CYS A 122 10.97 -27.47 -4.24
CA CYS A 122 11.44 -26.17 -4.67
C CYS A 122 12.90 -25.99 -4.24
N LYS A 123 13.80 -25.81 -5.22
CA LYS A 123 15.23 -25.54 -4.99
C LYS A 123 15.56 -24.04 -5.03
N VAL A 124 14.55 -23.17 -5.11
CA VAL A 124 14.75 -21.73 -5.19
C VAL A 124 15.29 -21.24 -3.85
N PHE A 125 16.61 -21.19 -3.74
CA PHE A 125 17.27 -20.21 -2.89
C PHE A 125 16.83 -18.85 -3.43
N THR A 126 16.30 -18.00 -2.57
CA THR A 126 16.04 -16.62 -2.98
C THR A 126 17.39 -16.06 -3.39
N ASP A 127 17.58 -15.76 -4.67
CA ASP A 127 18.73 -14.99 -5.09
C ASP A 127 18.61 -13.63 -4.40
N LEU A 128 19.52 -13.38 -3.46
CA LEU A 128 19.60 -12.14 -2.71
C LEU A 128 20.52 -11.13 -3.40
N ALA A 129 21.08 -11.47 -4.57
CA ALA A 129 21.87 -10.54 -5.36
C ALA A 129 21.04 -9.28 -5.67
N GLY A 130 21.57 -8.12 -5.25
CA GLY A 130 20.91 -6.82 -5.42
C GLY A 130 19.72 -6.57 -4.48
N LYS A 131 19.53 -7.37 -3.42
CA LYS A 131 18.53 -7.09 -2.39
C LYS A 131 19.17 -6.50 -1.15
N ASP A 132 18.79 -5.27 -0.84
CA ASP A 132 19.21 -4.59 0.36
C ASP A 132 18.27 -4.90 1.52
N PHE A 133 18.85 -5.35 2.63
CA PHE A 133 18.14 -5.55 3.88
C PHE A 133 18.66 -4.52 4.86
N ILE A 134 17.81 -3.68 5.43
CA ILE A 134 18.24 -2.61 6.36
C ILE A 134 17.92 -3.04 7.79
N ILE A 135 18.88 -2.84 8.69
CA ILE A 135 18.67 -2.95 10.13
C ILE A 135 17.79 -1.78 10.57
N PRO A 136 16.62 -2.04 11.16
CA PRO A 136 15.73 -0.98 11.61
C PRO A 136 16.45 0.00 12.56
N GLY A 137 16.38 1.29 12.28
CA GLY A 137 16.90 2.36 13.15
C GLY A 137 18.38 2.71 13.00
N THR A 138 19.14 2.05 12.12
CA THR A 138 20.59 2.30 12.00
C THR A 138 21.05 2.74 10.61
N ASN A 139 20.13 2.83 9.62
CA ASN A 139 20.46 3.05 8.20
C ASN A 139 21.57 2.11 7.67
N SER A 140 21.79 0.97 8.32
CA SER A 140 22.88 0.04 8.01
C SER A 140 22.32 -1.24 7.39
N TYR A 141 23.02 -1.86 6.45
CA TYR A 141 22.55 -3.07 5.78
C TYR A 141 22.87 -4.36 6.57
N ILE A 142 21.91 -5.29 6.65
CA ILE A 142 22.06 -6.66 7.18
C ILE A 142 23.00 -7.47 6.28
N ILE A 143 22.93 -7.25 4.97
CA ILE A 143 23.84 -7.79 3.96
C ILE A 143 24.38 -6.59 3.21
N LYS A 144 25.69 -6.33 3.29
CA LYS A 144 26.31 -5.22 2.55
C LYS A 144 26.11 -5.41 1.05
N PRO A 145 25.79 -4.34 0.29
CA PRO A 145 25.72 -4.43 -1.16
C PRO A 145 27.05 -4.95 -1.73
N PRO A 146 27.06 -5.62 -2.90
CA PRO A 146 28.27 -6.23 -3.47
C PRO A 146 29.44 -5.26 -3.61
N GLU A 147 29.15 -3.96 -3.77
CA GLU A 147 30.10 -2.86 -3.89
C GLU A 147 30.79 -2.49 -2.57
N GLU A 148 30.27 -2.96 -1.43
CA GLU A 148 30.75 -2.69 -0.07
C GLU A 148 31.25 -3.95 0.68
N GLN A 149 31.34 -5.09 -0.01
CA GLN A 149 31.95 -6.32 0.50
C GLN A 149 33.46 -6.33 0.18
N PRO A 150 34.33 -6.80 1.10
CA PRO A 150 35.79 -6.78 0.93
C PRO A 150 36.30 -7.70 -0.19
#